data_AF-A0A1J5GQK2-F1
#
_entry.id   AF-A0A1J5GQK2-F1
#
_cell.length_a   1.000
_cell.length_b   1.000
_cell.length_c   1.000
_cell.angle_alpha   90.00
_cell.angle_beta   90.00
_cell.angle_gamma   90.00
#
_symmetry.space_group_name_H-M   'P 1'
#
loop_
_entity.id
_entity.type
_entity.pdbx_description
1 polymer ?
#
loop_
_entity_poly.entity_id
_entity_poly.type
_entity_poly.pdbx_seq_one_letter_code
_entity_poly.pdbx_strand_id
1 'polypeptide(L)'
;MTPEEKGRLEACTREIAEILYRNAEVKDVEQLKTPEGIEIAVREQMLENVSPNVGIFLSKKAVGQKQEFPEVTITETVEEMSLDGGKVRLRTAKGS
;
A
#
# COMPACT_ATOMS: atom_id res chain seq x y z
N MET A 1 14.23 -4.81 14.08
CA MET A 1 13.65 -3.95 15.12
C MET A 1 14.59 -3.92 16.31
N THR A 2 15.05 -2.74 16.69
CA THR A 2 15.75 -2.52 17.96
C THR A 2 14.78 -2.71 19.14
N PRO A 3 15.27 -2.89 20.38
CA PRO A 3 14.40 -2.96 21.56
C PRO A 3 13.52 -1.71 21.72
N GLU A 4 14.06 -0.53 21.39
CA GLU A 4 13.31 0.73 21.40
C GLU A 4 12.20 0.73 20.35
N GLU A 5 12.50 0.32 19.11
CA GLU A 5 11.50 0.19 18.04
C GLU A 5 10.39 -0.80 18.43
N LYS A 6 10.73 -1.88 19.13
CA LYS A 6 9.75 -2.85 19.66
C LYS A 6 8.84 -2.23 20.71
N GLY A 7 9.39 -1.54 21.70
CA GLY A 7 8.60 -0.86 22.73
C GLY A 7 7.67 0.20 22.14
N ARG A 8 8.15 0.97 21.15
CA ARG A 8 7.32 1.95 20.44
C ARG A 8 6.22 1.29 19.63
N LEU A 9 6.51 0.20 18.92
CA LEU A 9 5.50 -0.53 18.17
C LEU A 9 4.41 -1.09 19.09
N GLU A 10 4.78 -1.66 20.22
CA GLU A 10 3.83 -2.18 21.22
C GLU A 10 2.92 -1.08 21.78
N ALA A 11 3.47 0.09 22.13
CA ALA A 11 2.69 1.24 22.60
C ALA A 11 1.68 1.71 21.54
N CYS A 12 2.12 1.93 20.31
CA CYS A 12 1.23 2.30 19.20
C CYS A 12 0.15 1.24 18.95
N THR A 13 0.51 -0.04 19.04
CA THR A 13 -0.43 -1.14 18.80
C THR A 13 -1.53 -1.16 19.85
N ARG A 14 -1.20 -0.87 21.12
CA ARG A 14 -2.18 -0.77 22.21
C ARG A 14 -3.16 0.37 21.99
N GLU A 15 -2.67 1.55 21.64
CA GLU A 15 -3.51 2.72 21.36
C GLU A 15 -4.46 2.45 20.18
N ILE A 16 -3.94 1.86 19.09
CA ILE A 16 -4.77 1.48 17.94
C ILE A 16 -5.80 0.44 18.36
N ALA A 17 -5.42 -0.60 19.13
CA ALA A 17 -6.33 -1.64 19.57
C ALA A 17 -7.52 -1.09 20.38
N GLU A 18 -7.29 -0.12 21.28
CA GLU A 18 -8.36 0.51 22.05
C GLU A 18 -9.35 1.27 21.16
N ILE A 19 -8.86 1.96 20.12
CA ILE A 19 -9.71 2.68 19.16
C ILE A 19 -10.54 1.68 18.34
N LEU A 20 -9.88 0.67 17.77
CA LEU A 20 -10.54 -0.31 16.90
C LEU A 20 -11.53 -1.19 17.67
N TYR A 21 -11.24 -1.52 18.93
CA TYR A 21 -12.18 -2.25 19.80
C TYR A 21 -13.48 -1.47 20.02
N ARG A 22 -13.40 -0.18 20.35
CA ARG A 22 -14.60 0.67 20.51
C ARG A 22 -15.44 0.72 19.23
N ASN A 23 -14.78 0.79 18.07
CA ASN A 23 -15.47 0.77 16.78
C ASN A 23 -16.15 -0.58 16.51
N ALA A 24 -15.47 -1.69 16.82
CA ALA A 24 -16.00 -3.03 16.64
C ALA A 24 -17.17 -3.32 17.59
N GLU A 25 -17.09 -2.88 18.86
CA GLU A 25 -18.16 -3.01 19.85
C GLU A 25 -19.44 -2.28 19.42
N VAL A 26 -19.30 -1.08 18.85
CA VAL A 26 -20.44 -0.31 18.30
C VAL A 26 -21.03 -0.97 17.05
N LYS A 27 -20.18 -1.60 16.22
CA LYS A 27 -20.60 -2.22 14.96
C LYS A 27 -21.35 -3.54 15.18
N ASP A 28 -20.76 -4.45 15.95
CA ASP A 28 -21.33 -5.76 16.25
C ASP A 28 -20.65 -6.40 17.47
N VAL A 29 -21.22 -6.17 18.65
CA VAL A 29 -20.70 -6.71 19.91
C VAL A 29 -20.76 -8.24 19.99
N GLU A 30 -21.63 -8.91 19.23
CA GLU A 30 -21.75 -10.38 19.26
C GLU A 30 -20.55 -11.06 18.60
N GLN A 31 -19.95 -10.43 17.58
CA GLN A 31 -18.71 -10.93 16.95
C GLN A 31 -17.54 -10.98 17.95
N LEU A 32 -17.55 -10.15 18.99
CA LEU A 32 -16.46 -10.12 19.97
C LEU A 32 -16.53 -11.26 21.00
N LYS A 33 -17.53 -12.16 20.91
CA LYS A 33 -17.73 -13.27 21.86
C LYS A 33 -17.10 -14.59 21.41
N THR A 34 -16.73 -14.72 20.13
CA THR A 34 -16.15 -15.96 19.60
C THR A 34 -14.79 -15.68 18.95
N PRO A 35 -13.84 -16.63 18.96
CA PRO A 35 -12.57 -16.47 18.27
C PRO A 35 -12.73 -16.14 16.77
N GLU A 36 -13.70 -16.78 16.11
CA GLU A 36 -14.00 -16.53 14.70
C GLU A 36 -14.51 -15.12 14.46
N GLY A 37 -15.43 -14.63 15.31
CA GLY A 37 -15.95 -13.29 15.20
C GLY A 37 -14.89 -12.22 15.52
N ILE A 38 -14.00 -12.49 16.49
CA ILE A 38 -12.87 -11.61 16.79
C ILE A 38 -11.94 -11.52 15.57
N GLU A 39 -11.63 -12.63 14.90
CA GLU A 39 -10.80 -12.64 13.70
C GLU A 39 -11.43 -11.77 12.59
N ILE A 40 -12.73 -11.93 12.35
CA ILE A 40 -13.48 -11.13 11.38
C ILE A 40 -13.40 -9.64 11.75
N ALA A 41 -13.71 -9.29 13.00
CA ALA A 41 -13.69 -7.90 13.46
C ALA A 41 -12.30 -7.28 13.31
N VAL A 42 -11.24 -8.00 13.68
CA VAL A 42 -9.85 -7.55 13.50
C VAL A 42 -9.53 -7.33 12.03
N ARG A 43 -9.91 -8.26 11.14
CA ARG A 43 -9.67 -8.15 9.70
C ARG A 43 -10.38 -6.94 9.11
N GLU A 44 -11.64 -6.73 9.43
CA GLU A 44 -12.41 -5.58 8.95
C GLU A 44 -11.79 -4.25 9.39
N GLN A 45 -11.48 -4.12 10.69
CA GLN A 45 -10.86 -2.91 11.22
C GLN A 45 -9.47 -2.65 10.61
N MET A 46 -8.68 -3.70 10.37
CA MET A 46 -7.42 -3.59 9.66
C MET A 46 -7.61 -3.11 8.22
N LEU A 47 -8.57 -3.66 7.48
CA LEU A 47 -8.82 -3.28 6.09
C LEU A 47 -9.34 -1.85 5.94
N GLU A 48 -10.26 -1.44 6.82
CA GLU A 48 -10.92 -0.13 6.76
C GLU A 48 -10.03 1.00 7.30
N ASN A 49 -9.33 0.79 8.42
CA ASN A 49 -8.73 1.88 9.19
C ASN A 49 -7.20 1.90 9.22
N VAL A 50 -6.53 0.74 9.09
CA VAL A 50 -5.06 0.63 9.27
C VAL A 50 -4.33 0.43 7.95
N SER A 51 -4.73 -0.57 7.18
CA SER A 51 -4.08 -1.00 5.95
C SER A 51 -3.95 0.10 4.89
N PRO A 52 -4.93 1.00 4.70
CA PRO A 52 -4.78 2.09 3.73
C PRO A 52 -3.60 3.01 4.07
N ASN A 53 -3.42 3.36 5.34
CA ASN A 53 -2.34 4.24 5.78
C ASN A 53 -0.96 3.58 5.61
N VAL A 54 -0.85 2.30 5.97
CA VAL A 54 0.36 1.51 5.78
C VAL A 54 0.69 1.36 4.28
N GLY A 55 -0.31 1.00 3.48
CA GLY A 55 -0.19 0.84 2.04
C GLY A 55 0.28 2.14 1.36
N ILE A 56 -0.37 3.27 1.65
CA ILE A 56 0.01 4.58 1.11
C ILE A 56 1.45 4.96 1.48
N PHE A 57 1.85 4.74 2.74
CA PHE A 57 3.21 5.04 3.17
C PHE A 57 4.24 4.22 2.37
N LEU A 58 4.00 2.92 2.21
CA LEU A 58 4.88 2.03 1.46
C LEU A 58 4.90 2.38 -0.05
N SER A 59 3.74 2.65 -0.66
CA SER A 59 3.67 3.07 -2.07
C SER A 59 4.46 4.34 -2.33
N LYS A 60 4.39 5.34 -1.44
CA LYS A 60 5.19 6.57 -1.56
C LYS A 60 6.70 6.28 -1.49
N LYS A 61 7.12 5.35 -0.63
CA LYS A 61 8.52 4.93 -0.55
C LYS A 61 8.98 4.19 -1.80
N ALA A 62 8.14 3.34 -2.37
CA ALA A 62 8.43 2.64 -3.62
C ALA A 62 8.56 3.59 -4.81
N VAL A 63 7.65 4.58 -4.95
CA VAL A 63 7.72 5.57 -6.05
C VAL A 63 8.91 6.53 -5.89
N GLY A 64 9.30 6.85 -4.64
CA GLY A 64 10.48 7.66 -4.36
C GLY A 64 11.81 6.98 -4.70
N GLN A 65 11.83 5.66 -4.80
CA GLN A 65 12.91 4.91 -5.43
C GLN A 65 12.74 4.97 -6.94
N LYS A 66 12.94 6.17 -7.50
CA LYS A 66 12.95 6.37 -8.96
C LYS A 66 13.98 5.40 -9.55
N GLN A 67 13.54 4.47 -10.38
CA GLN A 67 14.44 3.63 -11.16
C GLN A 67 15.25 4.59 -12.03
N GLU A 68 16.56 4.71 -11.76
CA GLU A 68 17.47 5.43 -12.63
C GLU A 68 17.54 4.66 -13.95
N PHE A 69 16.75 5.10 -14.92
CA PHE A 69 16.96 4.69 -16.29
C PHE A 69 18.16 5.50 -16.80
N PRO A 70 19.17 4.85 -17.42
CA PRO A 70 20.22 5.58 -18.08
C PRO A 70 19.60 6.53 -19.10
N GLU A 71 20.15 7.73 -19.24
CA GLU A 71 19.71 8.66 -20.27
C GLU A 71 20.10 8.10 -21.63
N VAL A 72 19.15 7.46 -22.31
CA VAL A 72 19.35 6.89 -23.65
C VAL A 72 18.95 7.95 -24.67
N THR A 73 19.94 8.50 -25.36
CA THR A 73 19.70 9.35 -26.54
C THR A 73 19.67 8.47 -27.78
N ILE A 74 18.55 8.50 -28.50
CA ILE A 74 18.37 7.79 -29.77
C ILE A 74 18.26 8.85 -30.87
N THR A 75 19.06 8.70 -31.94
CA THR A 75 19.07 9.64 -33.07
C THR A 75 18.09 9.29 -34.18
N GLU A 76 17.40 8.14 -34.09
CA GLU A 76 16.40 7.74 -35.07
C GLU A 76 15.08 8.50 -34.91
N THR A 77 14.48 8.86 -36.05
CA THR A 77 13.16 9.50 -36.10
C THR A 77 12.08 8.49 -35.71
N VAL A 78 11.17 8.91 -34.83
CA VAL A 78 9.95 8.17 -34.48
C VAL A 78 8.95 8.31 -35.62
N GLU A 79 8.44 7.18 -36.14
CA GLU A 79 7.43 7.15 -37.19
C GLU A 79 6.01 7.14 -36.61
N GLU A 80 5.82 6.48 -35.48
CA GLU A 80 4.51 6.35 -34.84
C GLU A 80 4.64 6.33 -33.31
N MET A 81 3.69 6.97 -32.63
CA MET A 81 3.54 6.95 -31.18
C MET A 81 2.10 6.64 -30.78
N SER A 82 1.92 5.69 -29.87
CA SER A 82 0.61 5.30 -29.32
C SER A 82 0.63 5.33 -27.78
N LEU A 83 -0.50 5.73 -27.20
CA LEU A 83 -0.74 5.81 -25.75
C LEU A 83 -1.91 4.91 -25.36
N ASP A 84 -1.68 4.01 -24.42
CA ASP A 84 -2.66 2.99 -23.99
C ASP A 84 -2.57 2.79 -22.47
N GLY A 85 -3.53 3.34 -21.73
CA GLY A 85 -3.66 3.10 -20.28
C GLY A 85 -2.41 3.42 -19.44
N GLY A 86 -1.58 4.36 -19.87
CA GLY A 86 -0.31 4.71 -19.20
C GLY A 86 0.94 4.05 -19.80
N LYS A 87 0.80 3.22 -20.84
CA LYS A 87 1.90 2.67 -21.63
C LYS A 87 2.12 3.51 -22.90
N VAL A 88 3.36 3.90 -23.16
CA VAL A 88 3.79 4.54 -24.41
C VAL A 88 4.42 3.48 -25.32
N ARG A 89 4.03 3.45 -26.60
CA ARG A 89 4.66 2.61 -27.65
C ARG A 89 5.20 3.51 -28.75
N LEU A 90 6.47 3.35 -29.10
CA LEU A 90 7.15 4.09 -30.20
C LEU A 90 7.60 3.09 -31.28
N ARG A 91 7.45 3.46 -32.55
CA ARG A 91 7.94 2.67 -33.69
C ARG A 91 8.98 3.49 -34.48
N THR A 92 10.10 2.86 -34.84
CA THR A 92 11.17 3.44 -35.67
C THR A 92 11.32 2.66 -36.98
N ALA A 93 11.94 3.30 -37.98
CA ALA A 93 12.06 2.80 -39.35
C ALA A 93 12.72 1.42 -39.51
N LYS A 94 13.51 0.95 -38.54
CA LYS A 94 14.20 -0.34 -38.63
C LYS A 94 13.38 -1.56 -38.21
N GLY A 95 12.14 -1.37 -37.74
CA GLY A 95 11.32 -2.46 -37.24
C GLY A 95 11.82 -2.98 -35.89
N SER A 96 10.86 -3.44 -35.09
CA SER A 96 10.98 -3.83 -33.67
C SER A 96 12.12 -4.80 -33.34
#